data_AF-A8G6K2-F1
#
_entry.id   AF-A8G6K2-F1
#
_cell.length_a   1.000
_cell.length_b   1.000
_cell.length_c   1.000
_cell.angle_alpha   90.00
_cell.angle_beta   90.00
_cell.angle_gamma   90.00
#
_symmetry.space_group_name_H-M   'P 1'
#
loop_
_entity.id
_entity.type
_entity.pdbx_description
1 polymer ?
#
loop_
_entity_poly.entity_id
_entity_poly.type
_entity_poly.pdbx_seq_one_letter_code
_entity_poly.pdbx_strand_id
1 'polypeptide(L)' 'MTPEAERFNGWAAMLGFVAAVGAYVTTGQIIPGWF' A
#
# COMPACT_ATOMS: atom_id res chain seq x y z
N MET A 1 -19.59 3.36 -11.17
CA MET A 1 -18.79 3.15 -9.94
C MET A 1 -19.78 3.14 -8.79
N THR A 2 -19.83 2.06 -8.00
CA THR A 2 -20.72 2.02 -6.84
C THR A 2 -20.01 2.62 -5.62
N PRO A 3 -20.71 3.28 -4.68
CA PRO A 3 -20.08 3.85 -3.48
C PRO A 3 -19.29 2.81 -2.66
N GLU A 4 -19.73 1.56 -2.67
CA GLU A 4 -19.05 0.45 -2.00
C GLU A 4 -17.69 0.14 -2.65
N ALA A 5 -17.63 0.17 -3.98
CA ALA A 5 -16.39 -0.06 -4.72
C ALA A 5 -15.38 1.08 -4.48
N GLU A 6 -15.85 2.33 -4.42
CA GLU A 6 -14.99 3.48 -4.09
C GLU A 6 -14.42 3.36 -2.67
N ARG A 7 -15.27 3.00 -1.69
CA ARG A 7 -14.85 2.78 -0.30
C ARG A 7 -13.83 1.64 -0.19
N PHE A 8 -14.09 0.52 -0.87
CA PHE A 8 -13.18 -0.62 -0.87
C PHE A 8 -11.83 -0.29 -1.51
N ASN A 9 -11.85 0.38 -2.67
CA ASN A 9 -10.62 0.82 -3.33
C ASN A 9 -9.83 1.82 -2.48
N GLY A 10 -10.52 2.72 -1.78
CA GLY A 10 -9.89 3.63 -0.82
C GLY A 10 -9.16 2.88 0.29
N TRP A 11 -9.77 1.86 0.88
CA TRP A 11 -9.11 1.03 1.90
C TRP A 11 -7.93 0.24 1.36
N ALA A 12 -8.06 -0.37 0.19
CA ALA A 12 -6.98 -1.10 -0.46
C ALA A 12 -5.78 -0.17 -0.74
N ALA A 13 -6.04 1.08 -1.18
CA ALA A 13 -5.00 2.08 -1.40
C ALA A 13 -4.31 2.50 -0.08
N MET A 14 -5.07 2.70 1.01
CA MET A 14 -4.49 3.01 2.33
C MET A 14 -3.59 1.88 2.84
N LEU A 15 -4.02 0.63 2.69
CA LEU A 15 -3.21 -0.54 3.04
C LEU A 15 -1.92 -0.59 2.22
N GLY A 16 -2.01 -0.40 0.89
CA GLY A 16 -0.85 -0.34 0.01
C GLY A 16 0.14 0.76 0.39
N PHE A 17 -0.35 1.95 0.75
CA PHE A 17 0.48 3.05 1.22
C PHE A 17 1.21 2.71 2.53
N VAL A 18 0.50 2.20 3.54
CA VAL A 18 1.11 1.81 4.82
C VAL A 18 2.14 0.70 4.62
N ALA A 19 1.85 -0.28 3.77
CA ALA A 19 2.79 -1.35 3.44
C ALA A 19 4.05 -0.81 2.75
N ALA A 20 3.92 0.10 1.77
CA ALA A 20 5.05 0.70 1.08
C ALA A 20 5.93 1.55 2.01
N VAL A 21 5.32 2.36 2.88
CA VAL A 21 6.07 3.12 3.90
C VAL A 21 6.76 2.17 4.88
N GLY A 22 6.05 1.16 5.38
CA GLY A 22 6.61 0.15 6.28
C GLY A 22 7.79 -0.59 5.67
N ALA A 23 7.68 -1.00 4.41
CA ALA A 23 8.76 -1.63 3.66
C ALA A 23 10.01 -0.73 3.61
N TYR A 24 9.84 0.54 3.26
CA TYR A 24 10.96 1.48 3.19
C TYR A 24 11.59 1.74 4.55
N VAL A 25 10.78 1.95 5.60
CA VAL A 25 11.29 2.23 6.96
C VAL A 25 12.05 1.02 7.54
N THR A 26 11.60 -0.19 7.26
CA THR A 26 12.19 -1.41 7.86
C THR A 26 13.34 -1.99 7.05
N THR A 27 13.28 -1.90 5.73
CA THR A 27 14.26 -2.54 4.82
C THR A 27 15.13 -1.54 4.06
N GLY A 28 14.78 -0.25 4.06
CA GLY A 28 15.38 0.76 3.20
C GLY A 28 14.95 0.67 1.73
N GLN A 29 14.03 -0.24 1.38
CA GLN A 29 13.61 -0.53 0.02
C GLN A 29 12.08 -0.38 -0.11
N ILE A 30 11.62 0.28 -1.19
CA ILE A 30 10.19 0.37 -1.51
C ILE A 30 9.66 -1.00 -1.96
N ILE A 31 10.47 -1.76 -2.69
CA ILE A 31 10.21 -3.15 -3.06
C ILE A 31 11.35 -3.99 -2.47
N PRO A 32 11.14 -4.62 -1.31
CA PRO A 32 12.15 -5.43 -0.68
C PRO A 32 12.61 -6.60 -1.56
N GLY A 33 13.92 -6.81 -1.68
CA GLY A 33 14.50 -7.99 -2.35
C GLY A 33 14.50 -7.96 -3.88
N TRP A 34 14.28 -6.80 -4.51
CA TRP A 34 14.36 -6.63 -5.97
C TRP A 34 15.81 -6.57 -6.51
N PHE A 35 16.81 -6.54 -5.63
CA PHE A 35 18.25 -6.63 -5.94
C PHE A 35 19.00 -7.31 -4.77
#